data_AF-A0A5D0ID07-F1
#
_entry.id   AF-A0A5D0ID07-F1
#
_cell.length_a   1.000
_cell.length_b   1.000
_cell.length_c   1.000
_cell.angle_alpha   90.00
_cell.angle_beta   90.00
_cell.angle_gamma   90.00
#
_symmetry.space_group_name_H-M   'P 1'
#
loop_
_entity.id
_entity.type
_entity.pdbx_description
1 polymer ?
#
loop_
_entity_poly.entity_id
_entity_poly.type
_entity_poly.pdbx_seq_one_letter_code
_entity_poly.pdbx_strand_id
1 'polypeptide(L)'
;AAAQYGSAYPMGARMMSGHTDLHEKLQNELASFVNKEAAYLLNFGYQGMVSTIDALVSKDDIIVYDVDAHACIIDGVRLHMGKRFTYKHNDVESLEKNLER
;
A
#
# COMPACT_ATOMS: atom_id res chain seq x y z
N ALA A 1 11.64 -13.77 23.00
CA ALA A 1 10.48 -13.72 22.09
C ALA A 1 9.72 -15.05 22.08
N ALA A 2 10.25 -16.15 21.55
CA ALA A 2 9.52 -17.43 21.47
C ALA A 2 9.04 -17.98 22.83
N ALA A 3 9.82 -17.85 23.91
CA ALA A 3 9.39 -18.25 25.25
C ALA A 3 8.23 -17.38 25.83
N GLN A 4 8.05 -16.16 25.31
CA GLN A 4 7.07 -15.19 25.81
C GLN A 4 5.78 -15.20 24.97
N TYR A 5 5.90 -15.42 23.66
CA TYR A 5 4.79 -15.34 22.70
C TYR A 5 4.45 -16.71 22.06
N GLY A 6 5.26 -17.74 22.26
CA GLY A 6 5.09 -19.00 21.53
C GLY A 6 5.32 -18.82 20.03
N SER A 7 4.83 -19.79 19.23
CA SER A 7 4.98 -19.81 17.77
C SER A 7 3.80 -19.21 17.01
N ALA A 8 2.63 -19.11 17.65
CA ALA A 8 1.38 -18.75 17.00
C ALA A 8 0.83 -17.38 17.41
N TYR A 9 1.39 -16.74 18.44
CA TYR A 9 0.93 -15.43 18.89
C TYR A 9 1.59 -14.30 18.07
N PRO A 10 0.84 -13.27 17.66
CA PRO A 10 -0.61 -13.13 17.77
C PRO A 10 -1.34 -13.84 16.62
N MET A 11 -2.39 -14.60 16.94
CA MET A 11 -3.21 -15.32 15.95
C MET A 11 -4.53 -14.57 15.71
N GLY A 12 -4.86 -14.33 14.45
CA GLY A 12 -6.11 -13.70 14.03
C GLY A 12 -5.91 -12.40 13.24
N ALA A 13 -7.00 -11.85 12.72
CA ALA A 13 -6.96 -10.60 11.97
C ALA A 13 -6.59 -9.42 12.89
N ARG A 14 -5.90 -8.42 12.34
CA ARG A 14 -5.50 -7.20 13.07
C ARG A 14 -6.67 -6.42 13.68
N MET A 15 -7.87 -6.55 13.12
CA MET A 15 -9.07 -5.90 13.66
C MET A 15 -9.64 -6.62 14.90
N MET A 16 -9.31 -7.90 15.10
CA MET A 16 -9.89 -8.73 16.14
C MET A 16 -8.87 -8.97 17.26
N SER A 17 -8.01 -9.97 17.10
CA SER A 17 -7.06 -10.44 18.13
C SER A 17 -5.60 -10.35 17.68
N GLY A 18 -5.34 -9.97 16.43
CA GLY A 18 -4.00 -9.96 15.83
C GLY A 18 -3.18 -8.71 16.13
N HIS A 19 -3.79 -7.65 16.67
CA HIS A 19 -3.11 -6.40 16.99
C HIS A 19 -2.36 -6.53 18.31
N THR A 20 -1.12 -6.04 18.37
CA THR A 20 -0.32 -6.06 19.60
C THR A 20 0.47 -4.76 19.72
N ASP A 21 0.86 -4.40 20.93
CA ASP A 21 1.66 -3.22 21.24
C ASP A 21 2.99 -3.18 20.47
N LEU A 22 3.57 -4.34 20.15
CA LEU A 22 4.78 -4.43 19.34
C LEU A 22 4.55 -3.95 17.91
N HIS A 23 3.37 -4.21 17.34
CA HIS A 23 3.04 -3.72 16.02
C HIS A 23 2.79 -2.21 16.02
N GLU A 24 2.11 -1.68 17.03
CA GLU A 24 1.89 -0.24 17.19
C GLU A 24 3.22 0.49 17.35
N LYS A 25 4.11 -0.06 18.20
CA LYS A 25 5.46 0.46 18.37
C LYS A 25 6.21 0.52 17.05
N LEU A 26 6.22 -0.57 16.28
CA LEU A 26 6.89 -0.59 14.97
C LEU A 26 6.26 0.41 13.99
N GLN A 27 4.94 0.54 13.98
CA GLN A 27 4.25 1.53 13.14
C GLN A 27 4.65 2.96 13.50
N ASN A 28 4.69 3.29 14.79
CA ASN A 28 5.11 4.61 15.26
C ASN A 28 6.58 4.91 14.95
N GLU A 29 7.46 3.93 15.12
CA GLU A 29 8.88 4.04 14.76
C GLU A 29 9.06 4.25 13.26
N LEU A 30 8.34 3.49 12.41
CA LEU A 30 8.37 3.65 10.96
C LEU A 30 7.80 5.00 10.51
N ALA A 31 6.65 5.42 11.05
CA ALA A 31 6.04 6.70 10.76
C ALA A 31 6.99 7.86 11.09
N SER A 32 7.64 7.80 12.26
CA SER A 32 8.65 8.77 12.67
C SER A 32 9.87 8.74 11.74
N PHE A 33 10.33 7.56 11.35
CA PHE A 33 11.49 7.39 10.47
C PHE A 33 11.28 8.02 9.08
N VAL A 34 10.07 7.91 8.51
CA VAL A 34 9.73 8.50 7.20
C VAL A 34 9.09 9.88 7.30
N ASN A 35 9.02 10.49 8.50
CA ASN A 35 8.37 11.77 8.77
C ASN A 35 6.91 11.82 8.25
N LYS A 36 6.11 10.81 8.60
CA LYS A 36 4.67 10.73 8.30
C LYS A 36 3.85 10.66 9.58
N GLU A 37 2.60 11.09 9.50
CA GLU A 37 1.68 11.12 10.65
C GLU A 37 1.35 9.72 11.18
N ALA A 38 1.30 8.73 10.29
CA ALA A 38 1.03 7.34 10.63
C ALA A 38 1.69 6.40 9.61
N ALA A 39 1.87 5.14 10.01
CA ALA A 39 2.26 4.04 9.14
C ALA A 39 1.42 2.81 9.48
N TYR A 40 1.18 1.95 8.51
CA TYR A 40 0.42 0.72 8.73
C TYR A 40 1.23 -0.49 8.29
N LEU A 41 1.35 -1.48 9.18
CA LEU A 41 2.13 -2.68 8.92
C LEU A 41 1.28 -3.74 8.21
N LEU A 42 1.82 -4.26 7.10
CA LEU A 42 1.20 -5.30 6.29
C LEU A 42 2.16 -6.50 6.18
N ASN A 43 1.61 -7.70 5.99
CA ASN A 43 2.40 -8.94 6.02
C ASN A 43 3.41 -9.04 4.86
N PHE A 44 3.03 -8.55 3.67
CA PHE A 44 3.85 -8.61 2.46
C PHE A 44 3.64 -7.35 1.63
N GLY A 45 4.71 -6.86 1.00
CA GLY A 45 4.67 -5.63 0.19
C GLY A 45 3.73 -5.74 -1.01
N TYR A 46 3.66 -6.91 -1.67
CA TYR A 46 2.81 -7.08 -2.85
C TYR A 46 1.31 -6.93 -2.49
N GLN A 47 0.81 -7.75 -1.55
CA GLN A 47 -0.58 -7.64 -1.09
C GLN A 47 -0.85 -6.27 -0.47
N GLY A 48 0.13 -5.72 0.26
CA GLY A 48 0.00 -4.42 0.87
C GLY A 48 -0.24 -3.31 -0.14
N MET A 49 0.49 -3.30 -1.26
CA MET A 49 0.27 -2.34 -2.34
C MET A 49 -1.09 -2.50 -3.01
N VAL A 50 -1.48 -3.74 -3.34
CA VAL A 50 -2.78 -4.02 -3.97
C VAL A 50 -3.94 -3.55 -3.09
N SER A 51 -3.93 -3.92 -1.80
CA SER A 51 -4.97 -3.50 -0.85
C SER A 51 -4.93 -1.99 -0.56
N THR A 52 -3.77 -1.36 -0.61
CA THR A 52 -3.66 0.09 -0.42
C THR A 52 -4.29 0.84 -1.59
N ILE A 53 -4.03 0.42 -2.83
CA ILE A 53 -4.64 1.04 -4.01
C ILE A 53 -6.17 0.89 -3.94
N ASP A 54 -6.67 -0.32 -3.68
CA ASP A 54 -8.10 -0.60 -3.56
C ASP A 54 -8.79 0.21 -2.44
N ALA A 55 -8.10 0.46 -1.33
CA ALA A 55 -8.64 1.25 -0.22
C ALA A 55 -8.60 2.78 -0.46
N LEU A 56 -7.69 3.26 -1.32
CA LEU A 56 -7.48 4.69 -1.56
C LEU A 56 -8.32 5.24 -2.71
N VAL A 57 -8.64 4.43 -3.70
CA VAL A 57 -9.35 4.86 -4.91
C VAL A 57 -10.72 4.25 -5.02
N SER A 58 -11.66 5.01 -5.55
CA SER A 58 -13.01 4.59 -5.90
C SER A 58 -13.19 4.65 -7.42
N LYS A 59 -14.24 4.01 -7.96
CA LYS A 59 -14.55 3.96 -9.41
C LYS A 59 -14.56 5.33 -10.12
N ASP A 60 -14.79 6.41 -9.36
CA ASP A 60 -14.89 7.77 -9.87
C ASP A 60 -13.52 8.47 -9.94
N ASP A 61 -12.47 7.83 -9.39
CA ASP A 61 -11.09 8.30 -9.41
C ASP A 61 -10.31 7.80 -10.63
N ILE A 62 -9.32 8.59 -11.04
CA ILE A 62 -8.43 8.30 -12.16
C ILE A 62 -7.05 7.94 -11.61
N ILE A 63 -6.50 6.82 -12.07
CA ILE A 63 -5.13 6.42 -11.71
C ILE A 63 -4.19 6.70 -12.88
N VAL A 64 -3.14 7.46 -12.63
CA VAL A 64 -2.04 7.69 -13.59
C VAL A 64 -0.78 7.06 -13.02
N TYR A 65 -0.16 6.13 -13.76
CA TYR A 65 1.00 5.36 -13.26
C TYR A 65 2.08 5.12 -14.33
N ASP A 66 3.30 4.85 -13.88
CA ASP A 66 4.47 4.59 -14.72
C ASP A 66 4.36 3.21 -15.40
N VAL A 67 4.71 3.13 -16.68
CA VAL A 67 4.69 1.87 -17.44
C VAL A 67 5.60 0.79 -16.85
N ASP A 68 6.71 1.17 -16.22
CA ASP A 68 7.71 0.28 -15.62
C ASP A 68 7.54 0.18 -14.09
N ALA A 69 6.37 0.54 -13.56
CA ALA A 69 6.04 0.35 -12.15
C ALA A 69 6.08 -1.15 -11.78
N HIS A 70 6.41 -1.43 -10.51
CA HIS A 70 6.45 -2.80 -10.01
C HIS A 70 5.10 -3.52 -10.17
N ALA A 71 5.13 -4.83 -10.46
CA ALA A 71 3.94 -5.62 -10.79
C ALA A 71 2.81 -5.50 -9.75
N CYS A 72 3.13 -5.36 -8.46
CA CYS A 72 2.11 -5.16 -7.41
C CYS A 72 1.25 -3.90 -7.61
N ILE A 73 1.81 -2.83 -8.17
CA ILE A 73 1.08 -1.60 -8.48
C ILE A 73 0.19 -1.86 -9.70
N ILE A 74 0.75 -2.47 -10.74
CA ILE A 74 0.03 -2.80 -11.98
C ILE A 74 -1.20 -3.66 -11.67
N ASP A 75 -1.04 -4.68 -10.83
CA ASP A 75 -2.13 -5.58 -10.48
C ASP A 75 -3.18 -4.89 -9.59
N GLY A 76 -2.77 -4.00 -8.68
CA GLY A 76 -3.70 -3.15 -7.93
C GLY A 76 -4.52 -2.22 -8.86
N VAL A 77 -3.86 -1.56 -9.81
CA VAL A 77 -4.52 -0.68 -10.79
C VAL A 77 -5.40 -1.47 -11.78
N ARG A 78 -5.09 -2.74 -12.04
CA ARG A 78 -5.93 -3.60 -12.87
C ARG A 78 -7.25 -3.97 -12.22
N LEU A 79 -7.27 -4.09 -10.89
CA LEU A 79 -8.49 -4.34 -10.11
C LEU A 79 -9.39 -3.10 -10.02
N HIS A 80 -8.81 -1.91 -10.19
CA HIS A 80 -9.56 -0.66 -10.24
C HIS A 80 -10.53 -0.64 -11.43
N MET A 81 -11.80 -0.31 -11.14
CA MET A 81 -12.90 -0.27 -12.11
C MET A 81 -12.98 1.05 -12.88
N GLY A 82 -12.28 2.09 -12.39
CA GLY A 82 -12.30 3.43 -12.99
C GLY A 82 -11.36 3.57 -14.18
N LYS A 83 -11.14 4.83 -14.59
CA LYS A 83 -10.21 5.14 -15.68
C LYS A 83 -8.76 5.01 -15.18
N ARG A 84 -7.90 4.53 -16.08
CA ARG A 84 -6.46 4.47 -15.83
C ARG A 84 -5.67 4.92 -17.05
N PHE A 85 -4.58 5.63 -16.81
CA PHE A 85 -3.66 6.08 -17.83
C PHE A 85 -2.22 5.71 -17.45
N THR A 86 -1.41 5.45 -18.46
CA THR A 86 0.01 5.12 -18.30
C THR A 86 0.86 6.21 -18.92
N TYR A 87 1.92 6.62 -18.23
CA TYR A 87 2.96 7.49 -18.79
C TYR A 87 4.27 6.72 -18.98
N LYS A 88 5.14 7.25 -19.84
CA LYS A 88 6.43 6.63 -20.14
C LYS A 88 7.38 6.71 -18.95
N HIS A 89 8.27 5.73 -18.81
CA HIS A 89 9.16 5.65 -17.67
C HIS A 89 10.01 6.91 -17.48
N ASN A 90 9.94 7.50 -16.28
CA ASN A 90 10.63 8.76 -15.92
C ASN A 90 10.35 9.97 -16.84
N ASP A 91 9.24 9.99 -17.56
CA ASP A 91 8.86 11.08 -18.47
C ASP A 91 7.79 11.98 -17.83
N VAL A 92 8.23 13.12 -17.30
CA VAL A 92 7.36 14.10 -16.63
C VAL A 92 6.40 14.78 -17.61
N GLU A 93 6.81 15.06 -18.84
CA GLU A 93 5.93 15.66 -19.86
C GLU A 93 4.79 14.69 -20.23
N SER A 94 5.12 13.40 -20.34
CA SER A 94 4.11 12.36 -20.53
C SER A 94 3.20 12.20 -19.31
N LEU A 95 3.69 12.40 -18.09
CA LEU A 95 2.88 12.38 -16.87
C LEU A 95 1.87 13.53 -16.87
N GLU A 96 2.33 14.77 -17.07
CA GLU A 96 1.48 15.97 -17.07
C GLU A 96 0.35 15.87 -18.10
N LYS A 97 0.68 15.45 -19.32
CA LYS A 97 -0.32 15.26 -20.38
C LYS A 97 -1.40 14.24 -20.02
N ASN A 98 -1.10 13.23 -19.22
CA ASN A 98 -2.10 12.23 -18.80
C ASN A 98 -2.91 12.70 -17.57
N LEU A 99 -2.39 13.62 -16.77
CA LEU A 99 -3.13 14.22 -15.65
C LEU A 99 -4.21 15.21 -16.11
N GLU A 100 -4.07 15.81 -17.29
CA GLU A 100 -5.04 16.76 -17.86
C GLU A 100 -6.24 16.12 -18.58
N ARG A 101 -6.32 14.78 -18.66
CA ARG A 101 -7.32 14.03 -19.46
C ARG A 101 -8.50 13.54 -18.64
#